data_AF-A0A954JZ76-F1
#
_entry.id   AF-A0A954JZ76-F1
#
_cell.length_a   1.000
_cell.length_b   1.000
_cell.length_c   1.000
_cell.angle_alpha   90.00
_cell.angle_beta   90.00
_cell.angle_gamma   90.00
#
_symmetry.space_group_name_H-M   'P 1'
#
loop_
_entity.id
_entity.type
_entity.pdbx_description
1 polymer ?
#
loop_
_entity_poly.entity_id
_entity_poly.type
_entity_poly.pdbx_seq_one_letter_code
_entity_poly.pdbx_strand_id
1 'polypeptide(L)'
;MKKLRFALSIGLLVFTAGVTAEAGNKCKGTATTSRTVHHHVLTTAVVKPAAMDIVDTAVSAGSFKTLVAAVKAADLVGTLKGAEPFTVFAPTDEAFAKLPPGTVASLLKPENKAKLQAILAYHVVPGKVMAADVVKITGAVSVQGQQIDIAVKDGKVTVDSANVVKTDIVCTNGVIHVIDSVILPADKDIVDTAVAAGSFKTLAAAVKAAGLIDTLKGEGPFTVFAPTDEAFAKLPAGTVESLLLPENKEKLVAILTYHVVAGKVLATDAVQLKSAKTVNGKDVMIKVADKSVMVDAAKVVATDIEASNGVIHVIDSVLLP
;
A
#
# COMPACT_ATOMS: atom_id res chain seq x y z
N MET A 1 14.77 10.98 53.12
CA MET A 1 13.74 12.03 53.09
C MET A 1 12.72 11.68 52.00
N LYS A 2 11.45 11.64 52.40
CA LYS A 2 10.19 11.78 51.62
C LYS A 2 9.94 10.88 50.40
N LYS A 3 9.27 9.75 50.70
CA LYS A 3 8.16 9.21 49.90
C LYS A 3 7.05 10.27 49.82
N LEU A 4 6.52 10.56 48.62
CA LEU A 4 5.27 11.31 48.49
C LEU A 4 4.32 10.57 47.55
N ARG A 5 3.30 10.00 48.17
CA ARG A 5 2.08 9.46 47.54
C ARG A 5 1.16 10.64 47.29
N PHE A 6 0.62 10.77 46.07
CA PHE A 6 -0.52 11.66 45.80
C PHE A 6 -1.73 10.78 45.46
N ALA A 7 -2.71 10.79 46.35
CA ALA A 7 -4.04 10.25 46.14
C ALA A 7 -4.90 11.33 45.48
N LEU A 8 -5.62 11.00 44.41
CA LEU A 8 -6.60 11.88 43.79
C LEU A 8 -8.00 11.33 44.07
N SER A 9 -8.77 12.06 44.87
CA SER A 9 -10.18 11.82 45.16
C SER A 9 -11.04 11.97 43.90
N ILE A 10 -11.84 10.95 43.61
CA ILE A 10 -12.93 11.01 42.62
C ILE A 10 -14.18 11.48 43.37
N GLY A 11 -14.61 12.71 43.06
CA GLY A 11 -15.88 13.28 43.50
C GLY A 11 -17.02 12.87 42.57
N LEU A 12 -17.99 12.16 43.13
CA LEU A 12 -19.28 11.79 42.55
C LEU A 12 -20.18 13.02 42.45
N LEU A 13 -20.65 13.38 41.26
CA LEU A 13 -21.75 14.35 41.08
C LEU A 13 -22.86 13.70 40.25
N VAL A 14 -23.94 13.37 40.94
CA VAL A 14 -25.22 12.91 40.39
C VAL A 14 -26.04 14.15 40.02
N PHE A 15 -26.52 14.24 38.78
CA PHE A 15 -27.58 15.18 38.41
C PHE A 15 -28.79 14.40 37.90
N THR A 16 -29.81 14.32 38.75
CA THR A 16 -31.17 13.90 38.42
C THR A 16 -32.04 15.12 38.19
N ALA A 17 -32.64 15.23 37.01
CA ALA A 17 -33.89 15.94 36.74
C ALA A 17 -34.35 15.44 35.36
N GLY A 18 -35.57 14.98 35.12
CA GLY A 18 -36.83 15.22 35.78
C GLY A 18 -37.85 15.22 34.64
N VAL A 19 -38.61 14.14 34.56
CA VAL A 19 -39.65 13.89 33.55
C VAL A 19 -40.74 14.96 33.64
N THR A 20 -41.23 15.45 32.50
CA THR A 20 -42.67 15.74 32.31
C THR A 20 -42.97 15.71 30.82
N ALA A 21 -43.73 14.69 30.42
CA ALA A 21 -44.43 14.63 29.15
C ALA A 21 -45.90 14.91 29.48
N GLU A 22 -46.54 15.83 28.76
CA GLU A 22 -48.00 15.87 28.69
C GLU A 22 -48.46 16.34 27.31
N ALA A 23 -49.43 15.60 26.78
CA ALA A 23 -49.97 15.68 25.44
C ALA A 23 -51.12 16.71 25.35
N GLY A 24 -51.42 17.17 24.13
CA GLY A 24 -52.82 17.49 23.78
C GLY A 24 -53.09 18.75 22.97
N ASN A 25 -53.51 18.51 21.71
CA ASN A 25 -54.81 18.94 21.18
C ASN A 25 -54.99 20.32 20.48
N LYS A 26 -55.32 20.22 19.17
CA LYS A 26 -56.32 20.94 18.34
C LYS A 26 -56.36 22.49 18.22
N CYS A 27 -56.05 22.94 17.00
CA CYS A 27 -56.86 23.73 16.06
C CYS A 27 -57.99 24.69 16.56
N LYS A 28 -57.86 25.98 16.21
CA LYS A 28 -58.83 26.97 15.62
C LYS A 28 -58.18 28.37 15.77
N GLY A 29 -57.94 29.21 14.74
CA GLY A 29 -58.91 29.92 13.89
C GLY A 29 -58.85 31.46 14.12
N THR A 30 -58.53 32.22 13.06
CA THR A 30 -58.89 33.65 12.77
C THR A 30 -58.22 34.79 13.58
N ALA A 31 -57.90 36.00 13.09
CA ALA A 31 -57.77 36.64 11.77
C ALA A 31 -57.07 38.02 11.97
N THR A 32 -56.65 38.65 10.86
CA THR A 32 -56.57 40.13 10.64
C THR A 32 -55.24 40.86 10.88
N THR A 33 -54.49 41.01 9.77
CA THR A 33 -53.98 42.26 9.16
C THR A 33 -53.08 43.22 9.97
N SER A 34 -51.79 43.24 9.64
CA SER A 34 -51.09 44.49 9.27
C SER A 34 -49.82 44.18 8.48
N ARG A 35 -49.60 44.97 7.43
CA ARG A 35 -48.66 44.75 6.34
C ARG A 35 -47.41 45.59 6.62
N THR A 36 -46.32 44.94 7.04
CA THR A 36 -44.97 45.54 7.02
C THR A 36 -44.08 44.65 6.17
N VAL A 37 -43.61 45.21 5.05
CA VAL A 37 -42.67 44.58 4.14
C VAL A 37 -41.33 44.45 4.86
N HIS A 38 -41.07 43.29 5.46
CA HIS A 38 -39.72 42.86 5.77
C HIS A 38 -39.45 41.60 4.94
N HIS A 39 -38.51 41.72 4.01
CA HIS A 39 -37.73 40.59 3.52
C HIS A 39 -37.09 39.92 4.74
N HIS A 40 -37.76 38.92 5.30
CA HIS A 40 -37.14 37.99 6.23
C HIS A 40 -37.04 36.66 5.50
N VAL A 41 -35.83 36.47 4.99
CA VAL A 41 -35.25 35.27 4.40
C VAL A 41 -35.92 34.03 4.98
N LEU A 42 -36.61 33.27 4.13
CA LEU A 42 -36.80 31.84 4.34
C LEU A 42 -35.39 31.28 4.49
N THR A 43 -34.92 31.14 5.73
CA THR A 43 -33.70 30.39 6.02
C THR A 43 -34.04 28.95 5.69
N THR A 44 -33.86 28.60 4.42
CA THR A 44 -33.60 27.23 4.01
C THR A 44 -32.45 26.79 4.88
N ALA A 45 -32.74 26.00 5.92
CA ALA A 45 -31.72 25.25 6.59
C ALA A 45 -31.05 24.41 5.50
N VAL A 46 -29.89 24.88 5.05
CA VAL A 46 -28.99 24.13 4.21
C VAL A 46 -28.63 22.92 5.06
N VAL A 47 -29.29 21.79 4.80
CA VAL A 47 -28.86 20.49 5.30
C VAL A 47 -27.44 20.33 4.76
N LYS A 48 -26.45 20.57 5.63
CA LYS A 48 -25.07 20.18 5.41
C LYS A 48 -25.12 18.74 4.91
N PRO A 49 -24.56 18.40 3.74
CA PRO A 49 -24.61 17.03 3.23
C PRO A 49 -24.16 16.11 4.36
N ALA A 50 -24.99 15.14 4.73
CA ALA A 50 -24.57 14.10 5.66
C ALA A 50 -23.37 13.44 4.99
N ALA A 51 -22.17 13.81 5.45
CA ALA A 51 -20.96 13.27 4.91
C ALA A 51 -21.00 11.77 5.27
N MET A 52 -21.09 10.93 4.26
CA MET A 52 -21.15 9.47 4.43
C MET A 52 -19.74 8.97 4.70
N ASP A 53 -19.61 7.89 5.47
CA ASP A 53 -18.33 7.23 5.65
C ASP A 53 -17.91 6.49 4.37
N ILE A 54 -16.68 5.99 4.33
CA ILE A 54 -16.15 5.26 3.16
C ILE A 54 -17.07 4.08 2.78
N VAL A 55 -17.58 3.34 3.76
CA VAL A 55 -18.39 2.14 3.53
C VAL A 55 -19.77 2.52 3.00
N ASP A 56 -20.41 3.52 3.60
CA ASP A 56 -21.72 4.02 3.23
C ASP A 56 -21.68 4.71 1.87
N THR A 57 -20.57 5.37 1.54
CA THR A 57 -20.31 5.96 0.21
C THR A 57 -20.16 4.86 -0.85
N ALA A 58 -19.40 3.79 -0.55
CA ALA A 58 -19.25 2.64 -1.45
C ALA A 58 -20.58 1.91 -1.70
N VAL A 59 -21.41 1.75 -0.65
CA VAL A 59 -22.76 1.18 -0.78
C VAL A 59 -23.66 2.07 -1.63
N SER A 60 -23.63 3.38 -1.40
CA SER A 60 -24.46 4.35 -2.13
C SER A 60 -24.08 4.49 -3.60
N ALA A 61 -22.79 4.32 -3.94
CA ALA A 61 -22.32 4.35 -5.32
C ALA A 61 -22.81 3.14 -6.15
N GLY A 62 -23.19 2.03 -5.51
CA GLY A 62 -23.79 0.87 -6.16
C GLY A 62 -22.86 0.02 -7.04
N SER A 63 -21.66 0.51 -7.37
CA SER A 63 -20.64 -0.11 -8.23
C SER A 63 -19.53 -0.86 -7.48
N PHE A 64 -19.66 -0.99 -6.15
CA PHE A 64 -18.66 -1.60 -5.25
C PHE A 64 -19.25 -2.77 -4.45
N LYS A 65 -20.25 -3.47 -5.00
CA LYS A 65 -20.96 -4.52 -4.25
C LYS A 65 -20.02 -5.64 -3.81
N THR A 66 -19.09 -6.02 -4.69
CA THR A 66 -18.09 -7.05 -4.42
C THR A 66 -17.13 -6.63 -3.31
N LEU A 67 -16.67 -5.37 -3.34
CA LEU A 67 -15.78 -4.82 -2.33
C LEU A 67 -16.47 -4.76 -0.95
N VAL A 68 -17.71 -4.28 -0.88
CA VAL A 68 -18.47 -4.22 0.39
C VAL A 68 -18.69 -5.63 0.95
N ALA A 69 -18.99 -6.62 0.10
CA ALA A 69 -19.11 -8.01 0.52
C ALA A 69 -17.77 -8.56 1.05
N ALA A 70 -16.66 -8.26 0.38
CA ALA A 70 -15.32 -8.64 0.81
C ALA A 70 -14.95 -8.01 2.17
N VAL A 71 -15.19 -6.71 2.36
CA VAL A 71 -14.92 -6.01 3.63
C VAL A 71 -15.73 -6.59 4.78
N LYS A 72 -17.00 -6.94 4.53
CA LYS A 72 -17.85 -7.63 5.52
C LYS A 72 -17.33 -9.03 5.84
N ALA A 73 -16.92 -9.81 4.83
CA ALA A 73 -16.36 -11.15 5.02
C ALA A 73 -15.00 -11.13 5.76
N ALA A 74 -14.19 -10.09 5.51
CA ALA A 74 -12.90 -9.87 6.15
C ALA A 74 -13.00 -9.24 7.55
N ASP A 75 -14.20 -8.83 7.99
CA ASP A 75 -14.43 -8.17 9.28
C ASP A 75 -13.63 -6.86 9.47
N LEU A 76 -13.35 -6.16 8.36
CA LEU A 76 -12.58 -4.90 8.33
C LEU A 76 -13.47 -3.66 8.39
N VAL A 77 -14.79 -3.83 8.52
CA VAL A 77 -15.76 -2.72 8.59
C VAL A 77 -15.44 -1.80 9.77
N GLY A 78 -15.05 -2.35 10.93
CA GLY A 78 -14.69 -1.55 12.10
C GLY A 78 -13.46 -0.68 11.86
N THR A 79 -12.42 -1.24 11.24
CA THR A 79 -11.18 -0.52 10.88
C THR A 79 -11.45 0.61 9.89
N LEU A 80 -12.24 0.34 8.84
CA LEU A 80 -12.57 1.32 7.80
C LEU A 80 -13.61 2.36 8.20
N LYS A 81 -14.30 2.16 9.34
CA LYS A 81 -15.16 3.17 9.98
C LYS A 81 -14.40 3.95 11.08
N GLY A 82 -13.11 3.70 11.26
CA GLY A 82 -12.27 4.43 12.20
C GLY A 82 -12.28 5.94 11.92
N ALA A 83 -12.00 6.72 12.96
CA ALA A 83 -11.97 8.18 12.91
C ALA A 83 -10.70 8.74 12.23
N GLU A 84 -9.69 7.90 12.00
CA GLU A 84 -8.50 8.29 11.27
C GLU A 84 -8.84 8.47 9.78
N PRO A 85 -8.23 9.46 9.11
CA PRO A 85 -8.43 9.61 7.68
C PRO A 85 -7.77 8.45 6.93
N PHE A 86 -8.53 7.75 6.09
CA PHE A 86 -8.00 6.72 5.19
C PHE A 86 -8.16 7.11 3.73
N THR A 87 -7.27 6.60 2.90
CA THR A 87 -7.42 6.65 1.44
C THR A 87 -7.63 5.24 0.93
N VAL A 88 -8.77 4.99 0.30
CA VAL A 88 -9.14 3.65 -0.20
C VAL A 88 -9.13 3.65 -1.70
N PHE A 89 -8.30 2.78 -2.28
CA PHE A 89 -8.32 2.47 -3.70
C PHE A 89 -9.39 1.41 -3.93
N ALA A 90 -10.58 1.82 -4.38
CA ALA A 90 -11.74 0.94 -4.52
C ALA A 90 -11.86 0.41 -5.95
N PRO A 91 -11.61 -0.88 -6.22
CA PRO A 91 -11.86 -1.48 -7.52
C PRO A 91 -13.36 -1.56 -7.81
N THR A 92 -13.75 -1.24 -9.04
CA THR A 92 -15.14 -1.41 -9.51
C THR A 92 -15.50 -2.88 -9.66
N ASP A 93 -16.80 -3.21 -9.70
CA ASP A 93 -17.23 -4.58 -10.02
C ASP A 93 -16.69 -5.07 -11.38
N GLU A 94 -16.45 -4.17 -12.34
CA GLU A 94 -15.78 -4.48 -13.62
C GLU A 94 -14.30 -4.87 -13.44
N ALA A 95 -13.59 -4.23 -12.50
CA ALA A 95 -12.22 -4.58 -12.15
C ALA A 95 -12.13 -6.01 -11.61
N PHE A 96 -13.09 -6.42 -10.78
CA PHE A 96 -13.19 -7.81 -10.30
C PHE A 96 -13.52 -8.79 -11.43
N ALA A 97 -14.30 -8.38 -12.43
CA ALA A 97 -14.62 -9.21 -13.59
C ALA A 97 -13.41 -9.42 -14.53
N LYS A 98 -12.42 -8.52 -14.53
CA LYS A 98 -11.15 -8.69 -15.26
C LYS A 98 -10.23 -9.73 -14.63
N LEU A 99 -10.42 -10.07 -13.35
CA LEU A 99 -9.61 -11.10 -12.71
C LEU A 99 -9.93 -12.49 -13.30
N PRO A 100 -8.94 -13.41 -13.31
CA PRO A 100 -9.18 -14.77 -13.78
C PRO A 100 -10.36 -15.42 -13.06
N PRO A 101 -11.23 -16.15 -13.79
CA PRO A 101 -12.40 -16.80 -13.19
C PRO A 101 -11.93 -17.80 -12.13
N GLY A 102 -12.45 -17.66 -10.92
CA GLY A 102 -12.08 -18.48 -9.76
C GLY A 102 -11.19 -17.77 -8.74
N THR A 103 -10.54 -16.65 -9.08
CA THR A 103 -9.74 -15.87 -8.12
C THR A 103 -10.62 -15.26 -7.03
N VAL A 104 -11.66 -14.50 -7.40
CA VAL A 104 -12.59 -13.89 -6.44
C VAL A 104 -13.30 -14.95 -5.60
N ALA A 105 -13.76 -16.03 -6.24
CA ALA A 105 -14.42 -17.13 -5.55
C ALA A 105 -13.49 -17.81 -4.55
N SER A 106 -12.19 -17.93 -4.87
CA SER A 106 -11.20 -18.45 -3.93
C SER A 106 -10.91 -17.47 -2.80
N LEU A 107 -10.78 -16.18 -3.09
CA LEU A 107 -10.54 -15.13 -2.10
C LEU A 107 -11.70 -14.96 -1.10
N LEU A 108 -12.94 -15.21 -1.54
CA LEU A 108 -14.13 -15.19 -0.68
C LEU A 108 -14.30 -16.45 0.18
N LYS A 109 -13.46 -17.48 0.00
CA LYS A 109 -13.51 -18.67 0.87
C LYS A 109 -13.05 -18.31 2.28
N PRO A 110 -13.68 -18.86 3.33
CA PRO A 110 -13.27 -18.62 4.72
C PRO A 110 -11.81 -19.03 4.99
N GLU A 111 -11.30 -20.04 4.29
CA GLU A 111 -9.89 -20.46 4.33
C GLU A 111 -8.92 -19.36 3.91
N ASN A 112 -9.35 -18.45 3.02
CA ASN A 112 -8.54 -17.33 2.53
C ASN A 112 -8.87 -16.01 3.24
N LYS A 113 -9.59 -16.03 4.36
CA LYS A 113 -9.94 -14.80 5.10
C LYS A 113 -8.72 -13.95 5.43
N ALA A 114 -7.62 -14.56 5.86
CA ALA A 114 -6.37 -13.85 6.14
C ALA A 114 -5.79 -13.16 4.89
N LYS A 115 -5.85 -13.82 3.72
CA LYS A 115 -5.43 -13.23 2.45
C LYS A 115 -6.36 -12.10 2.01
N LEU A 116 -7.67 -12.28 2.17
CA LEU A 116 -8.65 -11.24 1.87
C LEU A 116 -8.43 -10.01 2.75
N GLN A 117 -8.14 -10.21 4.04
CA GLN A 117 -7.77 -9.12 4.95
C GLN A 117 -6.50 -8.41 4.49
N ALA A 118 -5.46 -9.14 4.10
CA ALA A 118 -4.22 -8.56 3.57
C ALA A 118 -4.46 -7.76 2.28
N ILE A 119 -5.23 -8.31 1.32
CA ILE A 119 -5.58 -7.62 0.07
C ILE A 119 -6.37 -6.35 0.34
N LEU A 120 -7.37 -6.40 1.22
CA LEU A 120 -8.16 -5.21 1.55
C LEU A 120 -7.32 -4.18 2.30
N ALA A 121 -6.45 -4.60 3.22
CA ALA A 121 -5.51 -3.70 3.88
C ALA A 121 -4.49 -3.10 2.90
N TYR A 122 -4.15 -3.81 1.83
CA TYR A 122 -3.27 -3.31 0.76
C TYR A 122 -3.94 -2.21 -0.07
N HIS A 123 -5.25 -2.30 -0.33
CA HIS A 123 -6.00 -1.24 -1.01
C HIS A 123 -6.23 0.02 -0.14
N VAL A 124 -5.84 -0.02 1.13
CA VAL A 124 -6.09 1.05 2.10
C VAL A 124 -4.76 1.67 2.50
N VAL A 125 -4.66 2.98 2.36
CA VAL A 125 -3.52 3.78 2.79
C VAL A 125 -3.94 4.63 4.00
N PRO A 126 -3.18 4.59 5.11
CA PRO A 126 -3.42 5.49 6.23
C PRO A 126 -3.08 6.92 5.82
N GLY A 127 -3.95 7.86 6.19
CA GLY A 127 -3.83 9.26 5.83
C GLY A 127 -4.78 9.68 4.71
N LYS A 128 -4.99 10.99 4.62
CA LYS A 128 -5.81 11.63 3.59
C LYS A 128 -4.92 12.03 2.42
N VAL A 129 -4.95 11.26 1.33
CA VAL A 129 -4.17 11.55 0.12
C VAL A 129 -5.16 11.91 -1.00
N MET A 130 -5.25 13.21 -1.29
CA MET A 130 -6.04 13.74 -2.42
C MET A 130 -5.28 13.53 -3.73
N ALA A 131 -5.97 13.50 -4.87
CA ALA A 131 -5.33 13.33 -6.18
C ALA A 131 -4.19 14.34 -6.41
N ALA A 132 -4.37 15.57 -5.96
CA ALA A 132 -3.37 16.63 -6.03
C ALA A 132 -2.07 16.32 -5.26
N ASP A 133 -2.14 15.44 -4.25
CA ASP A 133 -0.99 14.97 -3.47
C ASP A 133 -0.52 13.60 -3.95
N VAL A 134 -1.44 12.75 -4.45
CA VAL A 134 -1.12 11.47 -5.12
C VAL A 134 -0.15 11.71 -6.27
N VAL A 135 -0.34 12.75 -7.08
CA VAL A 135 0.58 13.08 -8.20
C VAL A 135 1.96 13.58 -7.76
N LYS A 136 2.13 13.94 -6.49
CA LYS A 136 3.42 14.43 -5.94
C LYS A 136 4.24 13.33 -5.28
N ILE A 137 3.61 12.19 -5.00
CA ILE A 137 4.25 11.04 -4.35
C ILE A 137 4.43 9.92 -5.39
N THR A 138 5.54 9.20 -5.30
CA THR A 138 5.82 8.04 -6.16
C THR A 138 5.30 6.72 -5.57
N GLY A 139 4.80 6.76 -4.34
CA GLY A 139 4.19 5.63 -3.68
C GLY A 139 3.65 5.97 -2.28
N ALA A 140 2.89 5.05 -1.71
CA ALA A 140 2.30 5.17 -0.38
C ALA A 140 2.36 3.83 0.36
N VAL A 141 2.66 3.85 1.65
CA VAL A 141 2.65 2.63 2.48
C VAL A 141 1.19 2.28 2.80
N SER A 142 0.74 1.08 2.44
CA SER A 142 -0.58 0.57 2.77
C SER A 142 -0.70 0.22 4.26
N VAL A 143 -1.93 0.01 4.75
CA VAL A 143 -2.19 -0.47 6.12
C VAL A 143 -1.61 -1.87 6.35
N GLN A 144 -1.45 -2.66 5.28
CA GLN A 144 -0.78 -3.96 5.34
C GLN A 144 0.74 -3.84 5.58
N GLY A 145 1.32 -2.65 5.34
CA GLY A 145 2.76 -2.37 5.47
C GLY A 145 3.52 -2.41 4.15
N GLN A 146 2.94 -2.96 3.08
CA GLN A 146 3.55 -2.94 1.75
C GLN A 146 3.35 -1.58 1.08
N GLN A 147 4.36 -1.12 0.35
CA GLN A 147 4.28 0.12 -0.42
C GLN A 147 3.56 -0.11 -1.75
N ILE A 148 2.51 0.67 -1.97
CA ILE A 148 1.78 0.82 -3.22
C ILE A 148 2.53 1.83 -4.07
N ASP A 149 2.79 1.50 -5.33
CA ASP A 149 3.43 2.39 -6.27
C ASP A 149 2.42 3.29 -6.94
N ILE A 150 2.76 4.56 -7.05
CA ILE A 150 1.89 5.57 -7.63
C ILE A 150 2.68 6.24 -8.74
N ALA A 151 2.22 6.07 -9.97
CA ALA A 151 2.83 6.69 -11.13
C ALA A 151 1.81 7.54 -11.88
N VAL A 152 2.29 8.58 -12.55
CA VAL A 152 1.47 9.40 -13.45
C VAL A 152 1.97 9.15 -14.86
N LYS A 153 1.18 8.44 -15.67
CA LYS A 153 1.48 8.17 -17.08
C LYS A 153 0.42 8.85 -17.94
N ASP A 154 0.87 9.71 -18.87
CA ASP A 154 0.00 10.41 -19.83
C ASP A 154 -1.15 11.22 -19.19
N GLY A 155 -0.88 11.83 -18.04
CA GLY A 155 -1.89 12.60 -17.27
C GLY A 155 -2.92 11.74 -16.55
N LYS A 156 -2.76 10.40 -16.53
CA LYS A 156 -3.54 9.47 -15.71
C LYS A 156 -2.71 8.94 -14.55
N VAL A 157 -3.32 8.88 -13.38
CA VAL A 157 -2.73 8.26 -12.20
C VAL A 157 -2.92 6.75 -12.30
N THR A 158 -1.83 6.01 -12.12
CA THR A 158 -1.79 4.55 -12.01
C THR A 158 -1.28 4.16 -10.64
N VAL A 159 -1.94 3.19 -10.02
CA VAL A 159 -1.64 2.65 -8.69
C VAL A 159 -1.25 1.19 -8.91
N ASP A 160 0.03 0.87 -8.69
CA ASP A 160 0.71 -0.34 -9.16
C ASP A 160 0.43 -0.57 -10.67
N SER A 161 -0.40 -1.58 -10.97
CA SER A 161 -0.84 -1.92 -12.33
C SER A 161 -2.27 -1.45 -12.67
N ALA A 162 -2.95 -0.78 -11.74
CA ALA A 162 -4.35 -0.36 -11.89
C ALA A 162 -4.46 1.12 -12.29
N ASN A 163 -5.35 1.44 -13.23
CA ASN A 163 -5.61 2.84 -13.59
C ASN A 163 -6.67 3.43 -12.66
N VAL A 164 -6.45 4.66 -12.20
CA VAL A 164 -7.45 5.40 -11.44
C VAL A 164 -8.46 6.00 -12.42
N VAL A 165 -9.72 5.55 -12.33
CA VAL A 165 -10.85 5.96 -13.18
C VAL A 165 -11.49 7.25 -12.65
N LYS A 166 -11.62 7.36 -11.32
CA LYS A 166 -12.25 8.50 -10.67
C LYS A 166 -11.55 8.78 -9.34
N THR A 167 -11.11 10.00 -9.14
CA THR A 167 -10.42 10.42 -7.91
C THR A 167 -11.33 11.27 -7.01
N ASP A 168 -10.84 11.55 -5.79
CA ASP A 168 -11.33 12.59 -4.90
C ASP A 168 -12.79 12.44 -4.45
N ILE A 169 -13.23 11.20 -4.22
CA ILE A 169 -14.52 10.95 -3.57
C ILE A 169 -14.35 11.18 -2.07
N VAL A 170 -14.67 12.40 -1.62
CA VAL A 170 -14.50 12.82 -0.22
C VAL A 170 -15.56 12.14 0.67
N CYS A 171 -15.09 11.45 1.69
CA CYS A 171 -15.89 10.82 2.74
C CYS A 171 -15.64 11.54 4.09
N THR A 172 -16.45 11.28 5.12
CA THR A 172 -16.20 11.82 6.48
C THR A 172 -14.85 11.42 7.04
N ASN A 173 -14.47 10.18 6.82
CA ASN A 173 -13.30 9.54 7.40
C ASN A 173 -12.22 9.24 6.35
N GLY A 174 -12.22 9.93 5.21
CA GLY A 174 -11.22 9.66 4.19
C GLY A 174 -11.55 10.10 2.77
N VAL A 175 -10.91 9.42 1.82
CA VAL A 175 -11.06 9.61 0.37
C VAL A 175 -11.13 8.25 -0.31
N ILE A 176 -11.99 8.12 -1.31
CA ILE A 176 -12.01 6.96 -2.19
C ILE A 176 -11.48 7.37 -3.56
N HIS A 177 -10.53 6.59 -4.07
CA HIS A 177 -10.08 6.62 -5.46
C HIS A 177 -10.52 5.35 -6.15
N VAL A 178 -11.27 5.47 -7.23
CA VAL A 178 -11.83 4.35 -7.98
C VAL A 178 -10.79 3.84 -8.96
N ILE A 179 -10.48 2.55 -8.91
CA ILE A 179 -9.51 1.90 -9.79
C ILE A 179 -10.18 0.87 -10.72
N ASP A 180 -9.59 0.66 -11.89
CA ASP A 180 -10.13 -0.21 -12.95
C ASP A 180 -9.69 -1.68 -12.86
N SER A 181 -8.80 -1.99 -11.90
CA SER A 181 -8.17 -3.30 -11.70
C SER A 181 -7.93 -3.50 -10.20
N VAL A 182 -8.00 -4.74 -9.71
CA VAL A 182 -7.73 -5.05 -8.29
C VAL A 182 -6.22 -5.10 -8.06
N ILE A 183 -5.70 -4.35 -7.08
CA ILE A 183 -4.28 -4.40 -6.70
C ILE A 183 -4.06 -5.57 -5.72
N LEU A 184 -3.21 -6.51 -6.10
CA LEU A 184 -2.92 -7.68 -5.28
C LEU A 184 -1.53 -7.49 -4.65
N PRO A 185 -1.42 -7.56 -3.32
CA PRO A 185 -0.12 -7.53 -2.68
C PRO A 185 0.73 -8.71 -3.16
N ALA A 186 2.03 -8.50 -3.27
CA ALA A 186 2.95 -9.60 -3.53
C ALA A 186 2.92 -10.61 -2.37
N ASP A 187 2.40 -11.81 -2.62
CA ASP A 187 2.26 -12.88 -1.62
C ASP A 187 3.61 -13.52 -1.21
N LYS A 188 4.68 -13.28 -1.98
CA LYS A 188 5.98 -13.94 -1.83
C LYS A 188 7.07 -12.92 -1.52
N ASP A 189 7.96 -13.28 -0.60
CA ASP A 189 9.16 -12.49 -0.33
C ASP A 189 10.18 -12.58 -1.48
N ILE A 190 11.25 -11.79 -1.38
CA ILE A 190 12.31 -11.77 -2.42
C ILE A 190 12.88 -13.17 -2.68
N VAL A 191 13.08 -13.97 -1.62
CA VAL A 191 13.68 -15.31 -1.72
C VAL A 191 12.71 -16.27 -2.39
N ASP A 192 11.46 -16.29 -1.96
CA ASP A 192 10.41 -17.16 -2.50
C ASP A 192 10.05 -16.78 -3.94
N THR A 193 10.11 -15.49 -4.28
CA THR A 193 9.96 -14.98 -5.66
C THR A 193 11.10 -15.46 -6.54
N ALA A 194 12.35 -15.37 -6.07
CA ALA A 194 13.52 -15.87 -6.78
C ALA A 194 13.46 -17.39 -7.02
N VAL A 195 13.04 -18.16 -6.00
CA VAL A 195 12.86 -19.61 -6.11
C VAL A 195 11.75 -19.96 -7.12
N ALA A 196 10.62 -19.23 -7.08
CA ALA A 196 9.50 -19.46 -7.97
C ALA A 196 9.81 -19.13 -9.44
N ALA A 197 10.64 -18.12 -9.69
CA ALA A 197 11.07 -17.76 -11.04
C ALA A 197 12.03 -18.80 -11.66
N GLY A 198 12.67 -19.66 -10.85
CA GLY A 198 13.47 -20.79 -11.33
C GLY A 198 14.83 -20.44 -11.96
N SER A 199 15.06 -19.17 -12.33
CA SER A 199 16.28 -18.63 -12.96
C SER A 199 17.30 -18.04 -11.98
N PHE A 200 17.07 -18.17 -10.68
CA PHE A 200 17.89 -17.59 -9.60
C PHE A 200 18.38 -18.64 -8.61
N LYS A 201 18.59 -19.89 -9.06
CA LYS A 201 18.96 -21.00 -8.17
C LYS A 201 20.31 -20.76 -7.50
N THR A 202 21.25 -20.20 -8.25
CA THR A 202 22.60 -19.88 -7.74
C THR A 202 22.54 -18.79 -6.68
N LEU A 203 21.72 -17.76 -6.89
CA LEU A 203 21.50 -16.69 -5.91
C LEU A 203 20.88 -17.23 -4.61
N ALA A 204 19.84 -18.07 -4.72
CA ALA A 204 19.19 -18.66 -3.54
C ALA A 204 20.16 -19.53 -2.74
N ALA A 205 21.01 -20.31 -3.41
CA ALA A 205 22.07 -21.08 -2.76
C ALA A 205 23.12 -20.19 -2.09
N ALA A 206 23.54 -19.11 -2.75
CA ALA A 206 24.47 -18.12 -2.22
C ALA A 206 23.92 -17.42 -0.97
N VAL A 207 22.68 -16.95 -1.00
CA VAL A 207 22.00 -16.32 0.15
C VAL A 207 21.90 -17.29 1.32
N LYS A 208 21.58 -18.56 1.04
CA LYS A 208 21.53 -19.62 2.06
C LYS A 208 22.91 -19.90 2.67
N ALA A 209 23.97 -19.97 1.85
CA ALA A 209 25.34 -20.18 2.32
C ALA A 209 25.87 -18.96 3.11
N ALA A 210 25.51 -17.75 2.70
CA ALA A 210 25.85 -16.51 3.39
C ALA A 210 25.10 -16.34 4.71
N GLY A 211 23.95 -16.99 4.88
CA GLY A 211 23.09 -16.83 6.05
C GLY A 211 22.32 -15.50 6.05
N LEU A 212 22.07 -14.92 4.87
CA LEU A 212 21.36 -13.65 4.71
C LEU A 212 19.85 -13.83 4.49
N ILE A 213 19.32 -15.06 4.61
CA ILE A 213 17.89 -15.33 4.43
C ILE A 213 17.06 -14.47 5.38
N ASP A 214 17.41 -14.42 6.66
CA ASP A 214 16.63 -13.67 7.66
C ASP A 214 16.69 -12.16 7.40
N THR A 215 17.83 -11.65 6.92
CA THR A 215 17.99 -10.24 6.53
C THR A 215 17.15 -9.92 5.28
N LEU A 216 17.19 -10.79 4.27
CA LEU A 216 16.42 -10.64 3.03
C LEU A 216 14.95 -11.01 3.17
N LYS A 217 14.52 -11.62 4.28
CA LYS A 217 13.13 -11.80 4.69
C LYS A 217 12.68 -10.76 5.72
N GLY A 218 13.58 -9.85 6.14
CA GLY A 218 13.28 -8.79 7.08
C GLY A 218 12.20 -7.84 6.56
N GLU A 219 11.60 -7.06 7.47
CA GLU A 219 10.64 -6.03 7.11
C GLU A 219 11.33 -4.96 6.26
N GLY A 220 10.95 -4.91 4.98
CA GLY A 220 11.50 -4.00 3.98
C GLY A 220 11.06 -2.54 4.18
N PRO A 221 11.33 -1.66 3.20
CA PRO A 221 11.58 -2.00 1.80
C PRO A 221 13.06 -2.22 1.43
N PHE A 222 13.32 -3.27 0.65
CA PHE A 222 14.62 -3.53 0.02
C PHE A 222 14.52 -3.52 -1.51
N THR A 223 15.58 -3.10 -2.18
CA THR A 223 15.73 -3.29 -3.63
C THR A 223 16.88 -4.26 -3.88
N VAL A 224 16.60 -5.38 -4.54
CA VAL A 224 17.59 -6.42 -4.79
C VAL A 224 17.86 -6.53 -6.28
N PHE A 225 19.12 -6.30 -6.67
CA PHE A 225 19.60 -6.58 -8.01
C PHE A 225 19.93 -8.07 -8.08
N ALA A 226 19.05 -8.87 -8.68
CA ALA A 226 19.19 -10.32 -8.74
C ALA A 226 19.85 -10.75 -10.06
N PRO A 227 21.11 -11.22 -10.05
CA PRO A 227 21.74 -11.81 -11.22
C PRO A 227 21.09 -13.15 -11.58
N THR A 228 20.83 -13.36 -12.87
CA THR A 228 20.35 -14.66 -13.37
C THR A 228 21.45 -15.72 -13.30
N ASP A 229 21.08 -16.99 -13.39
CA ASP A 229 22.05 -18.09 -13.49
C ASP A 229 22.99 -17.90 -14.71
N GLU A 230 22.53 -17.24 -15.79
CA GLU A 230 23.35 -16.86 -16.94
C GLU A 230 24.38 -15.78 -16.60
N ALA A 231 24.03 -14.82 -15.75
CA ALA A 231 24.96 -13.80 -15.25
C ALA A 231 26.10 -14.42 -14.44
N PHE A 232 25.79 -15.44 -13.63
CA PHE A 232 26.81 -16.23 -12.93
C PHE A 232 27.67 -17.05 -13.89
N ALA A 233 27.09 -17.58 -14.97
CA ALA A 233 27.83 -18.34 -15.99
C ALA A 233 28.79 -17.48 -16.83
N LYS A 234 28.56 -16.16 -16.93
CA LYS A 234 29.49 -15.22 -17.58
C LYS A 234 30.76 -14.98 -16.77
N LEU A 235 30.77 -15.29 -15.47
CA LEU A 235 31.97 -15.17 -14.65
C LEU A 235 33.00 -16.26 -15.05
N PRO A 236 34.31 -15.99 -14.90
CA PRO A 236 35.33 -16.99 -15.17
C PRO A 236 35.06 -18.28 -14.38
N ALA A 237 35.20 -19.43 -15.04
CA ALA A 237 35.01 -20.73 -14.41
C ALA A 237 35.86 -20.85 -13.13
N GLY A 238 35.25 -21.34 -12.05
CA GLY A 238 35.86 -21.41 -10.71
C GLY A 238 35.63 -20.18 -9.82
N THR A 239 35.16 -19.04 -10.35
CA THR A 239 34.86 -17.85 -9.51
C THR A 239 33.66 -18.11 -8.61
N VAL A 240 32.56 -18.66 -9.15
CA VAL A 240 31.35 -18.96 -8.38
C VAL A 240 31.61 -20.05 -7.34
N GLU A 241 32.33 -21.11 -7.73
CA GLU A 241 32.73 -22.17 -6.81
C GLU A 241 33.59 -21.63 -5.69
N SER A 242 34.58 -20.78 -6.00
CA SER A 242 35.42 -20.11 -5.01
C SER A 242 34.58 -19.22 -4.07
N LEU A 243 33.62 -18.47 -4.60
CA LEU A 243 32.72 -17.62 -3.81
C LEU A 243 31.76 -18.41 -2.91
N LEU A 244 31.40 -19.64 -3.30
CA LEU A 244 30.57 -20.55 -2.51
C LEU A 244 31.38 -21.33 -1.46
N LEU A 245 32.72 -21.28 -1.49
CA LEU A 245 33.53 -21.90 -0.46
C LEU A 245 33.30 -21.20 0.89
N PRO A 246 33.23 -21.95 2.00
CA PRO A 246 33.04 -21.38 3.33
C PRO A 246 34.15 -20.39 3.72
N GLU A 247 35.36 -20.56 3.18
CA GLU A 247 36.50 -19.65 3.37
C GLU A 247 36.25 -18.25 2.77
N ASN A 248 35.39 -18.14 1.75
CA ASN A 248 35.04 -16.87 1.10
C ASN A 248 33.66 -16.34 1.52
N LYS A 249 33.07 -16.88 2.60
CA LYS A 249 31.75 -16.46 3.09
C LYS A 249 31.67 -14.95 3.32
N GLU A 250 32.73 -14.32 3.84
CA GLU A 250 32.76 -12.86 4.02
C GLU A 250 32.67 -12.09 2.70
N LYS A 251 33.35 -12.58 1.65
CA LYS A 251 33.25 -12.00 0.30
C LYS A 251 31.85 -12.21 -0.28
N LEU A 252 31.25 -13.39 -0.07
CA LEU A 252 29.90 -13.68 -0.51
C LEU A 252 28.89 -12.75 0.16
N VAL A 253 29.00 -12.54 1.46
CA VAL A 253 28.18 -11.57 2.20
C VAL A 253 28.41 -10.16 1.66
N ALA A 254 29.66 -9.77 1.37
CA ALA A 254 29.95 -8.45 0.80
C ALA A 254 29.31 -8.26 -0.59
N ILE A 255 29.40 -9.27 -1.46
CA ILE A 255 28.78 -9.25 -2.79
C ILE A 255 27.26 -9.20 -2.68
N LEU A 256 26.65 -10.05 -1.85
CA LEU A 256 25.19 -10.07 -1.69
C LEU A 256 24.68 -8.76 -1.09
N THR A 257 25.35 -8.20 -0.09
CA THR A 257 24.99 -6.89 0.48
C THR A 257 25.24 -5.73 -0.49
N TYR A 258 26.10 -5.89 -1.51
CA TYR A 258 26.29 -4.92 -2.58
C TYR A 258 25.17 -4.98 -3.63
N HIS A 259 24.56 -6.14 -3.84
CA HIS A 259 23.36 -6.27 -4.67
C HIS A 259 22.08 -5.77 -4.00
N VAL A 260 22.12 -5.48 -2.69
CA VAL A 260 20.97 -5.05 -1.91
C VAL A 260 21.10 -3.57 -1.60
N VAL A 261 20.09 -2.80 -1.97
CA VAL A 261 19.92 -1.39 -1.62
C VAL A 261 18.80 -1.28 -0.59
N ALA A 262 19.05 -0.50 0.46
CA ALA A 262 18.02 -0.18 1.44
C ALA A 262 17.06 0.87 0.83
N GLY A 263 15.76 0.60 0.87
CA GLY A 263 14.74 1.42 0.22
C GLY A 263 14.14 0.77 -1.02
N LYS A 264 12.94 1.20 -1.39
CA LYS A 264 12.29 0.83 -2.65
C LYS A 264 12.77 1.80 -3.73
N VAL A 265 13.49 1.28 -4.72
CA VAL A 265 13.95 2.05 -5.88
C VAL A 265 13.36 1.38 -7.11
N LEU A 266 12.31 2.00 -7.66
CA LEU A 266 11.71 1.58 -8.93
C LEU A 266 12.60 1.99 -10.09
N ALA A 267 12.42 1.36 -11.25
CA ALA A 267 13.15 1.75 -12.45
C ALA A 267 12.93 3.23 -12.80
N THR A 268 11.71 3.75 -12.61
CA THR A 268 11.36 5.16 -12.87
C THR A 268 12.07 6.15 -11.95
N ASP A 269 12.42 5.72 -10.74
CA ASP A 269 13.17 6.53 -9.79
C ASP A 269 14.67 6.34 -10.00
N ALA A 270 15.09 5.11 -10.32
CA ALA A 270 16.45 4.75 -10.66
C ALA A 270 16.98 5.56 -11.85
N VAL A 271 16.15 5.88 -12.85
CA VAL A 271 16.58 6.70 -13.98
C VAL A 271 16.92 8.15 -13.61
N GLN A 272 16.40 8.65 -12.48
CA GLN A 272 16.70 9.99 -11.97
C GLN A 272 17.90 10.00 -11.01
N LEU A 273 18.21 8.83 -10.44
CA LEU A 273 19.32 8.63 -9.51
C LEU A 273 20.61 8.33 -10.28
N LYS A 274 21.71 8.97 -9.88
CA LYS A 274 23.05 8.69 -10.43
C LYS A 274 23.76 7.56 -9.69
N SER A 275 23.39 7.34 -8.44
CA SER A 275 23.91 6.28 -7.59
C SER A 275 22.91 5.93 -6.50
N ALA A 276 23.01 4.71 -5.97
CA ALA A 276 22.24 4.25 -4.82
C ALA A 276 23.16 3.61 -3.78
N LYS A 277 22.89 3.89 -2.49
CA LYS A 277 23.70 3.37 -1.39
C LYS A 277 23.30 1.94 -1.05
N THR A 278 24.24 1.01 -1.20
CA THR A 278 24.01 -0.40 -0.89
C THR A 278 24.11 -0.67 0.61
N VAL A 279 23.58 -1.81 1.04
CA VAL A 279 23.72 -2.31 2.42
C VAL A 279 25.20 -2.59 2.75
N ASN A 280 26.02 -2.88 1.74
CA ASN A 280 27.48 -3.01 1.91
C ASN A 280 28.17 -1.68 2.28
N GLY A 281 27.49 -0.55 2.12
CA GLY A 281 28.02 0.78 2.42
C GLY A 281 28.69 1.47 1.23
N LYS A 282 28.95 0.75 0.15
CA LYS A 282 29.41 1.29 -1.14
C LYS A 282 28.21 1.75 -1.99
N ASP A 283 28.45 2.70 -2.89
CA ASP A 283 27.43 3.20 -3.80
C ASP A 283 27.49 2.46 -5.14
N VAL A 284 26.36 1.93 -5.59
CA VAL A 284 26.22 1.40 -6.97
C VAL A 284 25.91 2.55 -7.90
N MET A 285 26.58 2.59 -9.07
CA MET A 285 26.33 3.62 -10.06
C MET A 285 25.16 3.21 -10.95
N ILE A 286 24.13 4.05 -11.02
CA ILE A 286 22.98 3.78 -11.89
C ILE A 286 23.11 4.69 -13.12
N LYS A 287 23.14 4.07 -14.30
CA LYS A 287 23.20 4.77 -15.59
C LYS A 287 22.05 4.32 -16.46
N VAL A 288 21.47 5.25 -17.19
CA VAL A 288 20.42 4.94 -18.16
C VAL A 288 21.04 5.03 -19.54
N ALA A 289 21.10 3.91 -20.25
CA ALA A 289 21.60 3.84 -21.62
C ALA A 289 20.53 3.18 -22.48
N ASP A 290 20.15 3.84 -23.59
CA ASP A 290 19.23 3.31 -24.60
C ASP A 290 17.93 2.71 -24.03
N LYS A 291 17.28 3.45 -23.13
CA LYS A 291 16.04 3.05 -22.42
C LYS A 291 16.18 1.82 -21.52
N SER A 292 17.40 1.37 -21.24
CA SER A 292 17.69 0.32 -20.27
C SER A 292 18.44 0.90 -19.07
N VAL A 293 18.10 0.44 -17.87
CA VAL A 293 18.85 0.77 -16.65
C VAL A 293 20.09 -0.12 -16.61
N MET A 294 21.24 0.48 -16.36
CA MET A 294 22.51 -0.20 -16.10
C MET A 294 22.94 0.11 -14.67
N VAL A 295 23.34 -0.93 -13.95
CA VAL A 295 23.88 -0.82 -12.59
C VAL A 295 25.35 -1.21 -12.68
N ASP A 296 26.23 -0.23 -12.49
CA ASP A 296 27.66 -0.28 -12.80
C ASP A 296 27.92 -0.73 -14.25
N ALA A 297 28.36 -1.97 -14.43
CA ALA A 297 28.59 -2.60 -15.74
C ALA A 297 27.50 -3.62 -16.12
N ALA A 298 26.55 -3.90 -15.22
CA ALA A 298 25.49 -4.87 -15.43
C ALA A 298 24.27 -4.21 -16.08
N LYS A 299 23.69 -4.87 -17.08
CA LYS A 299 22.45 -4.43 -17.72
C LYS A 299 21.26 -5.06 -17.00
N VAL A 300 20.27 -4.24 -16.66
CA VAL A 300 19.00 -4.74 -16.11
C VAL A 300 18.15 -5.31 -17.25
N VAL A 301 17.80 -6.59 -17.16
CA VAL A 301 17.02 -7.35 -18.15
C VAL A 301 15.52 -7.24 -17.87
N ALA A 302 15.13 -7.29 -16.61
CA ALA A 302 13.77 -7.09 -16.16
C ALA A 302 13.77 -6.20 -14.91
N THR A 303 12.88 -5.22 -14.85
CA THR A 303 12.75 -4.30 -13.72
C THR A 303 11.41 -4.50 -13.00
N ASP A 304 11.31 -3.93 -11.81
CA ASP A 304 10.04 -3.71 -11.09
C ASP A 304 9.30 -5.02 -10.78
N ILE A 305 10.03 -6.08 -10.45
CA ILE A 305 9.41 -7.32 -9.95
C ILE A 305 9.09 -7.12 -8.47
N GLU A 306 7.82 -6.93 -8.16
CA GLU A 306 7.35 -6.72 -6.80
C GLU A 306 7.47 -8.00 -5.94
N ALA A 307 8.01 -7.82 -4.73
CA ALA A 307 8.06 -8.83 -3.69
C ALA A 307 7.46 -8.25 -2.39
N SER A 308 7.06 -9.12 -1.46
CA SER A 308 6.35 -8.70 -0.24
C SER A 308 7.14 -7.69 0.60
N ASN A 309 8.46 -7.74 0.54
CA ASN A 309 9.37 -6.91 1.32
C ASN A 309 10.29 -6.03 0.45
N GLY A 310 9.98 -5.86 -0.84
CA GLY A 310 10.85 -5.10 -1.72
C GLY A 310 10.57 -5.19 -3.21
N VAL A 311 11.57 -4.82 -4.01
CA VAL A 311 11.55 -4.90 -5.47
C VAL A 311 12.79 -5.64 -5.94
N ILE A 312 12.62 -6.51 -6.94
CA ILE A 312 13.71 -7.23 -7.60
C ILE A 312 13.93 -6.64 -8.98
N HIS A 313 15.18 -6.31 -9.28
CA HIS A 313 15.65 -5.95 -10.62
C HIS A 313 16.58 -7.03 -11.12
N VAL A 314 16.23 -7.67 -12.23
CA VAL A 314 16.99 -8.77 -12.81
C VAL A 314 18.15 -8.21 -13.62
N ILE A 315 19.37 -8.60 -13.28
CA ILE A 315 20.59 -8.14 -13.97
C ILE A 315 21.26 -9.27 -14.74
N ASP A 316 21.94 -8.91 -15.82
CA ASP A 316 22.62 -9.86 -16.72
C ASP A 316 24.07 -10.17 -16.33
N SER A 317 24.59 -9.51 -15.30
CA SER A 317 25.98 -9.61 -14.83
C SER A 317 26.03 -9.44 -13.31
N VAL A 318 26.93 -10.14 -12.62
CA VAL A 318 27.09 -10.05 -11.15
C VAL A 318 27.84 -8.77 -10.78
N LEU A 319 27.32 -8.01 -9.80
CA LEU A 319 27.97 -6.83 -9.25
C LEU A 319 29.08 -7.22 -8.28
N LEU A 320 30.30 -6.72 -8.52
CA LEU A 320 31.45 -6.96 -7.66
C LEU A 320 31.87 -5.63 -7.00
N PRO A 321 31.89 -5.55 -5.66
CA PRO A 321 32.18 -4.32 -4.91
C PRO A 321 33.65 -3.89 -4.96
#